data_AF-A0A3R7AL75-F1
#
_entry.id   AF-A0A3R7AL75-F1
#
_cell.length_a   1.000
_cell.length_b   1.000
_cell.length_c   1.000
_cell.angle_alpha   90.00
_cell.angle_beta   90.00
_cell.angle_gamma   90.00
#
_symmetry.space_group_name_H-M   'P 1'
#
loop_
_entity.id
_entity.type
_entity.pdbx_description
1 polymer ?
#
loop_
_entity_poly.entity_id
_entity_poly.type
_entity_poly.pdbx_seq_one_letter_code
_entity_poly.pdbx_strand_id
1 'polypeptide(L)'
;MRPYKKWRLSMWILHAVDGMDEFKRRREALEFLLEAKENGLIRSVGLSTHSAKTAWALADVPEVEVVLAVLNVEGLRISEGDLNSWSQP
;
A
#
# COMPACT_ATOMS: atom_id res chain seq x y z
N MET A 1 18.25 -24.36 22.76
CA MET A 1 16.92 -24.56 22.12
C MET A 1 16.48 -23.22 21.53
N ARG A 2 16.43 -23.06 20.20
CA ARG A 2 15.90 -21.82 19.60
C ARG A 2 14.38 -21.83 19.82
N PRO A 3 13.75 -20.82 20.47
CA PRO A 3 12.31 -20.81 20.58
C PRO A 3 11.70 -20.83 19.18
N TYR A 4 10.67 -21.67 18.99
CA TYR A 4 9.91 -21.75 17.74
C TYR A 4 9.56 -20.33 17.28
N LYS A 5 9.93 -19.97 16.04
CA LYS A 5 9.51 -18.71 15.44
C LYS A 5 7.97 -18.74 15.39
N LYS A 6 7.30 -18.02 16.29
CA LYS A 6 5.89 -17.62 16.16
C LYS A 6 5.70 -17.15 14.72
N TRP A 7 4.80 -17.79 13.96
CA TRP A 7 4.44 -17.36 12.61
C TRP A 7 3.86 -15.94 12.71
N ARG A 8 4.70 -14.94 12.43
CA ARG A 8 4.31 -13.54 12.32
C ARG A 8 4.33 -13.20 10.85
N LEU A 9 3.24 -12.65 10.35
CA LEU A 9 3.18 -12.12 9.00
C LEU A 9 4.14 -10.91 8.93
N SER A 10 4.96 -10.86 7.90
CA SER A 10 5.88 -9.74 7.73
C SER A 10 5.12 -8.45 7.44
N MET A 11 4.12 -8.50 6.57
CA MET A 11 3.38 -7.32 6.12
C MET A 11 1.93 -7.70 5.82
N TRP A 12 1.01 -6.77 6.01
CA TRP A 12 -0.37 -6.86 5.53
C TRP A 12 -0.74 -5.59 4.79
N ILE A 13 -1.45 -5.71 3.66
CA ILE A 13 -1.71 -4.58 2.77
C ILE A 13 -3.20 -4.43 2.45
N LEU A 14 -3.67 -3.20 2.34
CA LEU A 14 -4.97 -2.90 1.73
C LEU A 14 -4.87 -3.14 0.22
N HIS A 15 -5.71 -4.03 -0.31
CA HIS A 15 -5.65 -4.43 -1.71
C HIS A 15 -6.30 -3.41 -2.64
N ALA A 16 -5.57 -2.94 -3.66
CA ALA A 16 -6.05 -2.04 -4.71
C ALA A 16 -6.73 -0.79 -4.14
N VAL A 17 -5.91 0.07 -3.53
CA VAL A 17 -6.29 1.44 -3.15
C VAL A 17 -5.86 2.35 -4.29
N ASP A 18 -6.80 2.79 -5.12
CA ASP A 18 -6.51 3.53 -6.36
C ASP A 18 -6.89 5.01 -6.28
N GLY A 19 -7.18 5.51 -5.08
CA GLY A 19 -7.38 6.94 -4.82
C GLY A 19 -7.49 7.30 -3.35
N MET A 20 -7.35 8.59 -3.04
CA MET A 20 -7.41 9.10 -1.67
C MET A 20 -8.78 8.91 -1.01
N ASP A 21 -9.88 8.99 -1.78
CA ASP A 21 -11.21 8.75 -1.23
C ASP A 21 -11.41 7.29 -0.85
N GLU A 22 -10.83 6.37 -1.62
CA GLU A 22 -10.84 4.96 -1.27
C GLU A 22 -9.99 4.67 -0.03
N PHE A 23 -8.81 5.29 0.07
CA PHE A 23 -7.97 5.21 1.26
C PHE A 23 -8.75 5.68 2.51
N LYS A 24 -9.44 6.82 2.42
CA LYS A 24 -10.29 7.35 3.51
C LYS A 24 -11.45 6.41 3.85
N ARG A 25 -12.15 5.86 2.86
CA ARG A 25 -13.26 4.90 3.08
C ARG A 25 -12.80 3.63 3.79
N ARG A 26 -11.50 3.30 3.72
CA ARG A 26 -10.90 2.13 4.37
C ARG A 26 -10.23 2.45 5.70
N ARG A 27 -10.49 3.63 6.29
CA ARG A 27 -9.92 4.06 7.59
C ARG A 27 -10.10 3.03 8.69
N GLU A 28 -11.28 2.44 8.84
CA GLU A 28 -11.56 1.41 9.86
C GLU A 28 -10.71 0.14 9.63
N ALA A 29 -10.56 -0.29 8.38
CA ALA A 29 -9.69 -1.42 8.04
C ALA A 29 -8.21 -1.08 8.31
N LEU A 30 -7.79 0.15 8.03
CA LEU A 30 -6.44 0.63 8.34
C LEU A 30 -6.20 0.64 9.85
N GLU A 31 -7.15 1.13 10.65
CA GLU A 31 -7.08 1.11 12.13
C GLU A 31 -6.92 -0.30 12.67
N PHE A 32 -7.71 -1.25 12.18
CA PHE A 32 -7.56 -2.66 12.55
C PHE A 32 -6.16 -3.21 12.25
N LEU A 33 -5.58 -2.87 11.09
CA LEU A 33 -4.22 -3.30 10.74
C LEU A 33 -3.16 -2.64 11.63
N LEU A 34 -3.33 -1.38 12.00
CA LEU A 34 -2.43 -0.69 12.93
C LEU A 34 -2.48 -1.33 14.32
N GLU A 35 -3.68 -1.65 14.83
CA GLU A 35 -3.84 -2.37 16.09
C GLU A 35 -3.20 -3.77 16.02
N ALA A 36 -3.38 -4.49 14.92
CA ALA A 36 -2.73 -5.79 14.70
C ALA A 36 -1.20 -5.68 14.67
N LYS A 37 -0.66 -4.58 14.15
CA LYS A 37 0.78 -4.27 14.17
C LYS A 37 1.26 -3.98 15.59
N GLU A 38 0.55 -3.14 16.35
CA GLU A 38 0.86 -2.83 17.75
C GLU A 38 0.85 -4.10 18.63
N ASN A 39 -0.09 -5.02 18.39
CA ASN A 39 -0.18 -6.32 19.06
C ASN A 39 0.85 -7.36 18.55
N GLY A 40 1.73 -6.99 17.61
CA GLY A 40 2.80 -7.82 17.10
C GLY A 40 2.33 -9.04 16.30
N LEU A 41 1.14 -8.97 15.69
CA LEU A 41 0.63 -9.98 14.76
C LEU A 41 1.26 -9.82 13.37
N ILE A 42 1.41 -8.57 12.93
CA ILE A 42 2.07 -8.17 11.69
C ILE A 42 3.23 -7.21 11.99
N ARG A 43 4.23 -7.08 11.11
CA ARG A 43 5.33 -6.11 11.31
C ARG A 43 5.15 -4.80 10.57
N SER A 44 4.43 -4.81 9.45
CA SER A 44 4.23 -3.61 8.63
C SER A 44 2.84 -3.56 8.02
N VAL A 45 2.33 -2.34 7.85
CA VAL A 45 1.08 -2.03 7.16
C VAL A 45 1.39 -1.35 5.84
N GLY A 46 0.63 -1.66 4.80
CA GLY A 46 0.80 -1.04 3.49
C GLY A 46 -0.45 -1.10 2.63
N LEU A 47 -0.26 -0.87 1.33
CA LEU A 47 -1.32 -0.98 0.32
C LEU A 47 -0.75 -1.36 -1.03
N SER A 48 -1.59 -1.88 -1.91
CA SER A 48 -1.28 -1.98 -3.34
C SER A 48 -2.09 -0.98 -4.15
N THR A 49 -1.54 -0.51 -5.27
CA THR A 49 -2.21 0.45 -6.14
C THR A 49 -1.81 0.27 -7.60
N HIS A 50 -2.75 0.57 -8.48
CA HIS A 50 -2.55 0.76 -9.91
C HIS A 50 -2.35 2.24 -10.28
N SER A 51 -2.54 3.18 -9.35
CA SER A 51 -2.37 4.61 -9.62
C SER A 51 -1.01 5.11 -9.15
N ALA A 52 -0.23 5.67 -10.07
CA ALA A 52 1.03 6.33 -9.75
C ALA A 52 0.81 7.57 -8.87
N LYS A 53 -0.30 8.30 -9.07
CA LYS A 53 -0.68 9.43 -8.22
C LYS A 53 -0.97 8.98 -6.79
N THR A 54 -1.68 7.88 -6.62
CA THR A 54 -1.99 7.32 -5.31
C THR A 54 -0.73 6.77 -4.63
N ALA A 55 0.14 6.10 -5.38
CA ALA A 55 1.44 5.66 -4.88
C ALA A 55 2.27 6.83 -4.34
N TRP A 56 2.32 7.94 -5.10
CA TRP A 56 3.04 9.15 -4.70
C TRP A 56 2.42 9.80 -3.45
N ALA A 57 1.10 9.99 -3.44
CA ALA A 57 0.41 10.65 -2.34
C ALA A 57 0.49 9.86 -1.01
N LEU A 58 0.51 8.53 -1.09
CA LEU A 58 0.52 7.65 0.09
C LEU A 58 1.92 7.25 0.53
N ALA A 59 2.97 7.59 -0.22
CA ALA A 59 4.36 7.37 0.18
C ALA A 59 4.76 8.20 1.41
N ASP A 60 4.13 9.36 1.61
CA ASP A 60 4.41 10.26 2.73
C ASP A 60 3.45 10.08 3.92
N VAL A 61 2.54 9.10 3.86
CA VAL A 61 1.57 8.84 4.94
C VAL A 61 2.21 7.92 5.99
N PRO A 62 2.37 8.35 7.26
CA PRO A 62 3.09 7.57 8.28
C PRO A 62 2.50 6.18 8.56
N GLU A 63 1.18 6.01 8.40
CA GLU A 63 0.52 4.73 8.58
C GLU A 63 0.80 3.71 7.46
N VAL A 64 1.39 4.15 6.34
CA VAL A 64 1.71 3.33 5.16
C VAL A 64 3.22 3.15 5.08
N GLU A 65 3.71 1.97 5.46
CA GLU A 65 5.16 1.67 5.43
C GLU A 65 5.59 1.04 4.11
N VAL A 66 4.64 0.49 3.35
CA VAL A 66 4.89 -0.23 2.10
C VAL A 66 3.83 0.14 1.07
N VAL A 67 4.28 0.60 -0.10
CA VAL A 67 3.44 0.80 -1.28
C VAL A 67 3.84 -0.23 -2.34
N LEU A 68 2.90 -1.13 -2.67
CA LEU A 68 3.05 -2.09 -3.75
C LEU A 68 2.42 -1.51 -5.03
N ALA A 69 3.24 -0.85 -5.84
CA ALA A 69 2.82 -0.25 -7.10
C ALA A 69 3.16 -1.15 -8.31
N VAL A 70 2.36 -1.01 -9.38
CA VAL A 70 2.70 -1.60 -10.69
C VAL A 70 3.71 -0.70 -11.41
N LEU A 71 4.75 -1.31 -11.96
CA LEU A 71 5.77 -0.62 -12.75
C LEU A 71 6.21 -1.50 -13.93
N ASN A 72 6.14 -0.95 -15.14
CA ASN A 72 6.73 -1.53 -16.34
C ASN A 72 6.94 -0.44 -17.40
N VAL A 73 7.84 -0.71 -18.35
CA VAL A 73 8.24 0.26 -19.40
C VAL A 73 7.10 0.66 -20.34
N GLU A 74 6.10 -0.20 -20.48
CA GLU A 74 4.94 0.00 -21.36
C GLU A 74 3.78 0.75 -20.66
N GLY A 75 3.90 1.03 -19.36
CA GLY A 75 2.81 1.64 -18.58
C GLY A 75 1.58 0.74 -18.38
N LEU A 76 1.68 -0.56 -18.66
CA LEU A 76 0.55 -1.49 -18.58
C LEU A 76 0.02 -1.57 -17.15
N ARG A 77 -1.30 -1.40 -17.01
CA ARG A 77 -2.02 -1.45 -15.72
C ARG A 77 -1.58 -0.38 -14.71
N ILE A 78 -1.01 0.72 -15.19
CA ILE A 78 -0.89 1.97 -14.44
C ILE A 78 -2.04 2.86 -14.87
N SER A 79 -2.84 3.39 -13.94
CA SER A 79 -4.05 4.16 -14.24
C SER A 79 -3.75 5.42 -15.06
N GLU A 80 -2.58 6.02 -14.87
CA GLU A 80 -2.10 7.19 -15.63
C GLU A 80 -1.34 6.80 -16.93
N GLY A 81 -1.17 5.50 -17.19
CA GLY A 81 -0.52 4.97 -18.39
C GLY A 81 1.01 5.08 -18.38
N ASP A 82 1.58 5.35 -19.55
CA ASP A 82 3.03 5.46 -19.79
C ASP A 82 3.49 6.93 -19.74
N LEU A 83 4.80 7.17 -19.85
CA LEU A 83 5.34 8.54 -19.86
C LEU A 83 4.80 9.41 -21.02
N ASN A 84 4.28 8.80 -22.09
CA ASN A 84 3.71 9.54 -23.22
C ASN A 84 2.28 10.02 -22.92
N SER A 85 1.51 9.28 -22.10
CA SER A 85 0.19 9.70 -21.62
C SER A 85 0.25 10.74 -20.48
N TRP A 86 1.41 10.90 -19.84
CA TRP A 86 1.71 12.04 -18.95
C TRP A 86 2.00 13.32 -19.76
N SER A 87 1.04 13.73 -20.58
CA SER A 87 1.03 15.04 -21.23
C SER A 87 -0.11 15.89 -20.65
N GLN A 88 0.27 16.80 -19.75
CA GLN A 88 -0.30 18.13 -19.40
C GLN A 88 -0.29 18.39 -17.87
N PRO A 89 -0.03 19.66 -17.46
CA PRO A 89 0.35 20.07 -16.10
C PRO A 89 -0.75 19.95 -15.04
#